data_AF-A0A2M7HRB3-F1
#
_entry.id   AF-A0A2M7HRB3-F1
#
_cell.length_a   1.000
_cell.length_b   1.000
_cell.length_c   1.000
_cell.angle_alpha   90.00
_cell.angle_beta   90.00
_cell.angle_gamma   90.00
#
_symmetry.space_group_name_H-M   'P 1'
#
loop_
_entity.id
_entity.type
_entity.pdbx_description
1 polymer ?
#
loop_
_entity_poly.entity_id
_entity_poly.type
_entity_poly.pdbx_seq_one_letter_code
_entity_poly.pdbx_strand_id
1 'polypeptide(L)'
;MSNHFSHAQTQRLASIPALLGLSLLPVPAIAFDPSGGTASLFVILGLGGFTLINLLLQGLFFFAGCYRSRTFAKRHVLSALLVPLIALALAIYDHRGWSDFALNVGIICIGTGLILLPLQLNQLDKTAHAKADWILSLGALTMLGLSYIIAPLALFTIIVAHIGLASTPKQIPKLLNYLALVSGYGLFGYWLYQTLVLFQS
;
A
#
# COMPACT_ATOMS: atom_id res chain seq x y z
N MET A 1 35.40 -54.74 -12.59
CA MET A 1 35.17 -53.28 -12.56
C MET A 1 33.99 -52.98 -13.49
N SER A 2 32.77 -53.36 -13.12
CA SER A 2 31.71 -52.53 -12.48
C SER A 2 31.37 -51.27 -13.29
N ASN A 3 30.52 -51.40 -14.29
CA ASN A 3 29.05 -51.22 -14.25
C ASN A 3 28.61 -49.74 -14.27
N HIS A 4 28.25 -49.29 -15.47
CA HIS A 4 27.33 -48.19 -15.75
C HIS A 4 25.89 -48.56 -15.35
N PHE A 5 25.06 -47.53 -15.19
CA PHE A 5 23.62 -47.48 -14.84
C PHE A 5 23.27 -47.38 -13.35
N SER A 6 22.78 -46.20 -12.94
CA SER A 6 21.33 -45.98 -12.81
C SER A 6 21.06 -44.60 -12.20
N HIS A 7 20.32 -43.76 -12.93
CA HIS A 7 19.70 -42.54 -12.43
C HIS A 7 18.62 -42.92 -11.40
N ALA A 8 18.93 -42.83 -10.11
CA ALA A 8 17.96 -43.05 -9.04
C ALA A 8 18.26 -42.18 -7.81
N GLN A 9 18.40 -40.86 -7.99
CA GLN A 9 18.62 -39.97 -6.84
C GLN A 9 18.07 -38.56 -7.03
N THR A 10 16.89 -38.43 -7.66
CA THR A 10 16.23 -37.12 -7.84
C THR A 10 14.76 -37.16 -7.42
N GLN A 11 14.41 -37.96 -6.40
CA GLN A 11 13.01 -38.09 -5.96
C GLN A 11 12.79 -37.91 -4.45
N ARG A 12 13.86 -37.67 -3.67
CA ARG A 12 13.78 -37.65 -2.18
C ARG A 12 13.78 -36.27 -1.53
N LEU A 13 13.78 -35.18 -2.32
CA LEU A 13 13.79 -33.80 -1.80
C LEU A 13 12.51 -33.01 -2.12
N ALA A 14 11.58 -33.57 -2.89
CA ALA A 14 10.33 -32.91 -3.26
C ALA A 14 9.26 -32.91 -2.14
N SER A 15 9.49 -33.65 -1.04
CA SER A 15 8.51 -33.85 0.04
C SER A 15 8.64 -32.87 1.21
N ILE A 16 9.74 -32.14 1.34
CA ILE A 16 9.93 -31.15 2.43
C ILE A 16 9.16 -29.84 2.16
N PRO A 17 9.13 -29.28 0.93
CA PRO A 17 8.33 -28.08 0.66
C PRO A 17 6.82 -28.34 0.76
N ALA A 18 6.38 -29.57 0.44
CA ALA A 18 4.97 -29.97 0.54
C ALA A 18 4.50 -30.07 2.00
N LEU A 19 5.38 -30.47 2.93
CA LEU A 19 5.06 -30.55 4.36
C LEU A 19 5.01 -29.17 5.03
N LEU A 20 5.82 -28.22 4.57
CA LEU A 20 5.71 -26.79 4.95
C LEU A 20 4.48 -26.11 4.32
N GLY A 21 3.99 -26.60 3.18
CA GLY A 21 2.72 -26.16 2.59
C GLY A 21 1.49 -26.64 3.37
N LEU A 22 1.57 -27.80 4.03
CA LEU A 22 0.48 -28.32 4.88
C LEU A 22 0.41 -27.70 6.28
N SER A 23 1.44 -27.02 6.76
CA SER A 23 1.35 -26.21 8.00
C SER A 23 0.72 -24.83 7.76
N LEU A 24 0.49 -24.46 6.49
CA LEU A 24 -0.27 -23.28 6.07
C LEU A 24 -1.75 -23.59 5.81
N LEU A 25 -2.28 -24.66 6.42
CA LEU A 25 -3.73 -24.83 6.48
C LEU A 25 -4.30 -23.62 7.25
N PRO A 26 -5.20 -22.83 6.63
CA PRO A 26 -5.82 -21.70 7.29
C PRO A 26 -6.67 -22.25 8.42
N VAL A 27 -6.14 -22.21 9.65
CA VAL A 27 -6.92 -22.48 10.84
C VAL A 27 -8.05 -21.44 10.86
N PRO A 28 -9.32 -21.86 10.97
CA PRO A 28 -10.44 -20.93 10.92
C PRO A 28 -10.25 -19.83 11.96
N ALA A 29 -10.57 -18.60 11.55
CA ALA A 29 -10.43 -17.34 12.27
C ALA A 29 -11.33 -17.27 13.53
N ILE A 30 -11.12 -18.20 14.47
CA ILE A 30 -11.85 -18.30 15.75
C ILE A 30 -10.97 -17.76 16.90
N ALA A 31 -9.74 -17.29 16.62
CA ALA A 31 -8.92 -16.55 17.59
C ALA A 31 -9.26 -15.04 17.63
N PHE A 32 -10.23 -14.57 16.84
CA PHE A 32 -10.69 -13.19 16.86
C PHE A 32 -11.59 -12.99 18.09
N ASP A 33 -10.96 -12.71 19.24
CA ASP A 33 -11.66 -12.17 20.39
C ASP A 33 -12.08 -10.72 20.06
N PRO A 34 -13.39 -10.42 19.97
CA PRO A 34 -13.88 -9.11 19.55
C PRO A 34 -13.47 -7.98 20.49
N SER A 35 -12.96 -8.30 21.67
CA SER A 35 -12.58 -7.29 22.64
C SER A 35 -11.12 -6.80 22.48
N GLY A 36 -10.31 -7.40 21.58
CA GLY A 36 -9.01 -6.85 21.09
C GLY A 36 -9.16 -6.17 19.74
N GLY A 37 -10.40 -5.82 19.41
CA GLY A 37 -10.80 -5.49 18.05
C GLY A 37 -10.10 -4.26 17.49
N THR A 38 -9.68 -3.28 18.30
CA THR A 38 -9.29 -1.98 17.72
C THR A 38 -7.92 -2.01 17.05
N ALA A 39 -6.89 -2.60 17.68
CA ALA A 39 -5.57 -2.75 17.05
C ALA A 39 -5.62 -3.67 15.83
N SER A 40 -6.23 -4.84 15.94
CA SER A 40 -6.30 -5.80 14.84
C SER A 40 -7.21 -5.31 13.69
N LEU A 41 -8.28 -4.56 13.97
CA LEU A 41 -9.05 -3.86 12.92
C LEU A 41 -8.23 -2.76 12.25
N PHE A 42 -7.47 -1.97 13.00
CA PHE A 42 -6.60 -0.95 12.41
C PHE A 42 -5.49 -1.57 11.55
N VAL A 43 -4.88 -2.68 11.99
CA VAL A 43 -3.85 -3.39 11.23
C VAL A 43 -4.43 -3.99 9.95
N ILE A 44 -5.58 -4.65 10.02
CA ILE A 44 -6.17 -5.32 8.85
C ILE A 44 -6.80 -4.31 7.88
N LEU A 45 -7.68 -3.43 8.36
CA LEU A 45 -8.42 -2.50 7.51
C LEU A 45 -7.62 -1.23 7.22
N GLY A 46 -7.03 -0.63 8.26
CA GLY A 46 -6.27 0.61 8.15
C GLY A 46 -4.95 0.41 7.43
N LEU A 47 -4.03 -0.37 8.01
CA LEU A 47 -2.73 -0.63 7.40
C LEU A 47 -2.84 -1.47 6.13
N GLY A 48 -3.70 -2.50 6.09
CA GLY A 48 -3.94 -3.27 4.87
C GLY A 48 -4.49 -2.43 3.72
N GLY A 49 -5.54 -1.63 3.97
CA GLY A 49 -6.10 -0.71 2.98
C GLY A 49 -5.10 0.35 2.52
N PHE A 50 -4.37 0.94 3.47
CA PHE A 50 -3.29 1.88 3.17
C PHE A 50 -2.22 1.23 2.28
N THR A 51 -1.82 0.00 2.59
CA THR A 51 -0.78 -0.72 1.83
C THR A 51 -1.22 -0.98 0.39
N LEU A 52 -2.49 -1.34 0.16
CA LEU A 52 -3.06 -1.54 -1.18
C LEU A 52 -3.08 -0.24 -1.99
N ILE A 53 -3.60 0.84 -1.39
CA ILE A 53 -3.65 2.16 -2.04
C ILE A 53 -2.24 2.66 -2.32
N ASN A 54 -1.34 2.51 -1.35
CA ASN A 54 0.06 2.89 -1.49
C ASN A 54 0.74 2.11 -2.61
N LEU A 55 0.52 0.80 -2.73
CA LEU A 55 1.07 -0.01 -3.81
C LEU A 55 0.56 0.46 -5.18
N LEU A 56 -0.73 0.80 -5.28
CA LEU A 56 -1.31 1.39 -6.50
C LEU A 56 -0.60 2.71 -6.85
N LEU A 57 -0.42 3.61 -5.88
CA LEU A 57 0.31 4.87 -6.05
C LEU A 57 1.76 4.65 -6.48
N GLN A 58 2.44 3.67 -5.88
CA GLN A 58 3.79 3.32 -6.28
C GLN A 58 3.85 2.87 -7.74
N GLY A 59 2.88 2.07 -8.19
CA GLY A 59 2.74 1.73 -9.61
C GLY A 59 2.60 2.96 -10.50
N LEU A 60 1.67 3.87 -10.15
CA LEU A 60 1.46 5.12 -10.89
C LEU A 60 2.74 5.95 -10.99
N PHE A 61 3.41 6.20 -9.86
CA PHE A 61 4.62 7.02 -9.80
C PHE A 61 5.81 6.35 -10.49
N PHE A 62 5.89 5.03 -10.49
CA PHE A 62 6.88 4.28 -11.23
C PHE A 62 6.69 4.42 -12.75
N PHE A 63 5.47 4.23 -13.25
CA PHE A 63 5.19 4.39 -14.68
C PHE A 63 5.29 5.85 -15.15
N ALA A 64 5.01 6.81 -14.25
CA ALA A 64 5.21 8.23 -14.49
C ALA A 64 6.69 8.67 -14.41
N GLY A 65 7.59 7.83 -13.90
CA GLY A 65 9.01 8.14 -13.77
C GLY A 65 9.38 9.04 -12.59
N CYS A 66 8.46 9.27 -11.64
CA CYS A 66 8.71 10.13 -10.46
C CYS A 66 9.84 9.57 -9.56
N TYR A 67 10.00 8.24 -9.52
CA TYR A 67 11.03 7.58 -8.72
C TYR A 67 12.46 7.68 -9.28
N ARG A 68 12.68 8.33 -10.43
CA ARG A 68 14.04 8.69 -10.87
C ARG A 68 14.71 9.70 -9.93
N SER A 69 13.91 10.50 -9.22
CA SER A 69 14.41 11.38 -8.17
C SER A 69 14.52 10.61 -6.86
N ARG A 70 15.76 10.38 -6.40
CA ARG A 70 16.03 9.78 -5.09
C ARG A 70 15.36 10.55 -3.94
N THR A 71 15.23 11.87 -4.08
CA THR A 71 14.55 12.72 -3.09
C THR A 71 13.06 12.42 -3.03
N PHE A 72 12.41 12.21 -4.18
CA PHE A 72 10.99 11.86 -4.23
C PHE A 72 10.74 10.49 -3.61
N ALA A 73 11.52 9.48 -3.99
CA ALA A 73 11.42 8.13 -3.42
C ALA A 73 11.58 8.13 -1.89
N LYS A 74 12.59 8.85 -1.36
CA LYS A 74 12.79 8.99 0.09
C LYS A 74 11.62 9.68 0.78
N ARG A 75 11.10 10.78 0.23
CA ARG A 75 9.97 11.51 0.80
C ARG A 75 8.70 10.66 0.83
N HIS A 76 8.41 9.94 -0.26
CA HIS A 76 7.28 9.01 -0.33
C HIS A 76 7.39 7.98 0.78
N VAL A 77 8.52 7.27 0.86
CA VAL A 77 8.75 6.22 1.84
C VAL A 77 8.63 6.77 3.27
N LEU A 78 9.26 7.91 3.56
CA LEU A 78 9.21 8.53 4.88
C LEU A 78 7.78 8.88 5.29
N SER A 79 6.99 9.45 4.37
CA SER A 79 5.59 9.78 4.63
C SER A 79 4.73 8.53 4.84
N ALA A 80 4.98 7.47 4.07
CA ALA A 80 4.23 6.23 4.14
C ALA A 80 4.58 5.39 5.37
N LEU A 81 5.81 5.52 5.89
CA LEU A 81 6.28 4.79 7.07
C LEU A 81 5.58 5.22 8.37
N LEU A 82 4.93 6.38 8.40
CA LEU A 82 4.15 6.81 9.56
C LEU A 82 3.02 5.83 9.90
N VAL A 83 2.35 5.27 8.89
CA VAL A 83 1.23 4.35 9.08
C VAL A 83 1.63 3.04 9.76
N PRO A 84 2.65 2.28 9.31
CA PRO A 84 3.11 1.09 10.00
C PRO A 84 3.71 1.39 11.38
N LEU A 85 4.29 2.58 11.61
CA LEU A 85 4.74 2.98 12.95
C LEU A 85 3.58 3.16 13.92
N ILE A 86 2.48 3.79 13.48
CA ILE A 86 1.25 3.91 14.26
C ILE A 86 0.65 2.52 14.51
N ALA A 87 0.59 1.67 13.49
CA ALA A 87 0.10 0.30 13.61
C ALA A 87 0.92 -0.51 14.63
N LEU A 88 2.24 -0.34 14.63
CA LEU A 88 3.13 -0.98 15.61
C LEU A 88 2.89 -0.46 17.03
N ALA A 89 2.73 0.85 17.20
CA ALA A 89 2.41 1.42 18.51
C ALA A 89 1.07 0.89 19.05
N LEU A 90 0.05 0.78 18.20
CA LEU A 90 -1.25 0.21 18.55
C LEU A 90 -1.15 -1.29 18.86
N ALA A 91 -0.40 -2.05 18.07
CA ALA A 91 -0.18 -3.47 18.32
C ALA A 91 0.60 -3.71 19.64
N ILE A 92 1.50 -2.82 20.04
CA ILE A 92 2.18 -2.92 21.34
C ILE A 92 1.22 -2.54 22.47
N TYR A 93 0.41 -1.50 22.29
CA TYR A 93 -0.47 -0.97 23.33
C TYR A 93 -1.69 -1.86 23.62
N ASP A 94 -2.32 -2.40 22.58
CA ASP A 94 -3.59 -3.14 22.64
C ASP A 94 -3.43 -4.54 22.01
N HIS A 95 -2.51 -5.36 22.56
CA HIS A 95 -2.41 -6.78 22.24
C HIS A 95 -2.94 -7.64 23.37
N ARG A 96 -3.67 -8.70 23.02
CA ARG A 96 -4.31 -9.59 24.00
C ARG A 96 -3.51 -10.82 24.36
N GLY A 97 -2.55 -11.16 23.51
CA GLY A 97 -1.72 -12.33 23.70
C GLY A 97 -0.64 -12.40 22.63
N TRP A 98 0.31 -13.31 22.84
CA TRP A 98 1.47 -13.44 21.96
C TRP A 98 1.10 -13.78 20.51
N SER A 99 0.03 -14.57 20.29
CA SER A 99 -0.42 -14.95 18.96
C SER A 99 -0.95 -13.76 18.14
N ASP A 100 -1.81 -12.93 18.75
CA ASP A 100 -2.36 -11.72 18.12
C ASP A 100 -1.27 -10.68 17.86
N PHE A 101 -0.36 -10.51 18.82
CA PHE A 101 0.81 -9.66 18.65
C PHE A 101 1.70 -10.13 17.48
N ALA A 102 2.04 -11.43 17.43
CA ALA A 102 2.87 -11.99 16.37
C ALA A 102 2.23 -11.84 14.98
N LEU A 103 0.90 -12.03 14.88
CA LEU A 103 0.15 -11.84 13.65
C LEU A 103 0.18 -10.37 13.20
N ASN A 104 -0.11 -9.44 14.09
CA ASN A 104 -0.09 -8.01 13.81
C ASN A 104 1.31 -7.54 13.39
N VAL A 105 2.36 -7.99 14.08
CA VAL A 105 3.75 -7.71 13.71
C VAL A 105 4.09 -8.28 12.33
N GLY A 106 3.65 -9.51 12.02
CA GLY A 106 3.83 -10.12 10.70
C GLY A 106 3.23 -9.26 9.57
N ILE A 107 2.00 -8.78 9.75
CA ILE A 107 1.33 -7.89 8.79
C ILE A 107 2.06 -6.55 8.68
N ILE A 108 2.50 -5.97 9.80
CA ILE A 108 3.27 -4.73 9.83
C ILE A 108 4.59 -4.88 9.07
N CYS A 109 5.30 -6.00 9.25
CA CYS A 109 6.53 -6.31 8.52
C CYS A 109 6.29 -6.39 7.00
N ILE A 110 5.22 -7.08 6.57
CA ILE A 110 4.85 -7.18 5.16
C ILE A 110 4.51 -5.79 4.59
N GLY A 111 3.66 -5.02 5.28
CA GLY A 111 3.28 -3.67 4.88
C GLY A 111 4.49 -2.73 4.79
N THR A 112 5.40 -2.80 5.77
CA THR A 112 6.65 -2.02 5.77
C THR A 112 7.54 -2.41 4.59
N GLY A 113 7.69 -3.70 4.30
CA GLY A 113 8.44 -4.19 3.14
C GLY A 113 7.90 -3.61 1.82
N LEU A 114 6.57 -3.61 1.66
CA LEU A 114 5.91 -3.02 0.49
C LEU A 114 6.04 -1.49 0.44
N ILE A 115 6.10 -0.80 1.59
CA ILE A 115 6.33 0.64 1.67
C ILE A 115 7.76 1.02 1.25
N LEU A 116 8.74 0.14 1.47
CA LEU A 116 10.15 0.38 1.12
C LEU A 116 10.45 0.14 -0.38
N LEU A 117 9.53 -0.48 -1.11
CA LEU A 117 9.67 -0.81 -2.53
C LEU A 117 10.09 0.39 -3.43
N PRO A 118 9.64 1.64 -3.22
CA PRO A 118 10.12 2.79 -3.99
C PRO A 118 11.64 3.00 -3.95
N LEU A 119 12.31 2.63 -2.85
CA LEU A 119 13.77 2.73 -2.75
C LEU A 119 14.46 1.73 -3.68
N GLN A 120 13.86 0.56 -3.89
CA GLN A 120 14.32 -0.45 -4.84
C GLN A 120 13.97 -0.01 -6.28
N LEU A 121 12.77 0.51 -6.50
CA LEU A 121 12.35 1.00 -7.82
C LEU A 121 13.20 2.17 -8.34
N ASN A 122 13.71 3.03 -7.46
CA ASN A 122 14.64 4.11 -7.83
C ASN A 122 16.01 3.58 -8.33
N GLN A 123 16.35 2.32 -8.09
CA GLN A 123 17.58 1.70 -8.61
C GLN A 123 17.38 1.13 -10.02
N LEU A 124 16.14 1.00 -10.47
CA LEU A 124 15.83 0.53 -11.81
C LEU A 124 15.93 1.70 -12.79
N ASP A 125 16.87 1.63 -13.72
CA ASP A 125 16.98 2.56 -14.84
C ASP A 125 15.87 2.32 -15.86
N LYS A 126 14.66 2.77 -15.51
CA LYS A 126 13.49 2.74 -16.40
C LYS A 126 13.22 4.13 -16.95
N THR A 127 13.12 4.24 -18.28
CA THR A 127 12.72 5.47 -18.95
C THR A 127 11.24 5.77 -18.67
N ALA A 128 10.93 7.04 -18.42
CA ALA A 128 9.56 7.48 -18.19
C ALA A 128 8.68 7.14 -19.40
N HIS A 129 7.47 6.65 -19.15
CA HIS A 129 6.57 6.28 -20.24
C HIS A 129 6.20 7.53 -21.06
N ALA A 130 6.09 7.41 -22.39
CA ALA A 130 5.76 8.54 -23.28
C ALA A 130 4.43 9.25 -22.96
N LYS A 131 3.58 8.61 -22.15
CA LYS A 131 2.28 9.11 -21.67
C LYS A 131 2.24 9.29 -20.14
N ALA A 132 3.38 9.51 -19.49
CA ALA A 132 3.47 9.69 -18.03
C ALA A 132 2.45 10.71 -17.47
N ASP A 133 2.28 11.85 -18.15
CA ASP A 133 1.29 12.89 -17.80
C ASP A 133 -0.14 12.37 -17.73
N TRP A 134 -0.51 11.51 -18.69
CA TRP A 134 -1.85 10.91 -18.75
C TRP A 134 -2.02 9.84 -17.69
N ILE A 135 -0.97 9.09 -17.35
CA ILE A 135 -1.01 8.08 -16.29
C ILE A 135 -1.27 8.74 -14.93
N LEU A 136 -0.58 9.85 -14.63
CA LEU A 136 -0.82 10.60 -13.39
C LEU A 136 -2.22 11.21 -13.34
N SER A 137 -2.66 11.82 -14.44
CA SER A 137 -3.97 12.51 -14.48
C SER A 137 -5.14 11.53 -14.45
N LEU A 138 -5.01 10.41 -15.16
CA LEU A 138 -6.00 9.33 -15.10
C LEU A 138 -6.00 8.68 -13.71
N GLY A 139 -4.82 8.52 -13.12
CA GLY A 139 -4.65 8.05 -11.75
C GLY A 139 -5.30 8.95 -10.69
N ALA A 140 -5.18 10.27 -10.85
CA ALA A 140 -5.89 11.22 -10.00
C ALA A 140 -7.41 11.09 -10.18
N LEU A 141 -7.89 10.93 -11.41
CA LEU A 141 -9.32 10.80 -11.70
C LEU A 141 -9.90 9.47 -11.18
N THR A 142 -9.17 8.37 -11.27
CA THR A 142 -9.62 7.08 -10.71
C THR A 142 -9.66 7.13 -9.19
N MET A 143 -8.66 7.74 -8.55
CA MET A 143 -8.68 7.97 -7.10
C MET A 143 -9.84 8.89 -6.68
N LEU A 144 -10.13 9.93 -7.46
CA LEU A 144 -11.28 10.80 -7.22
C LEU A 144 -12.58 10.00 -7.30
N GLY A 145 -12.74 9.16 -8.33
CA GLY A 145 -13.89 8.27 -8.46
C GLY A 145 -14.07 7.35 -7.25
N LEU A 146 -12.98 6.74 -6.79
CA LEU A 146 -12.99 5.92 -5.57
C LEU A 146 -13.28 6.73 -4.30
N SER A 147 -12.88 8.00 -4.25
CA SER A 147 -13.11 8.87 -3.09
C SER A 147 -14.59 9.18 -2.84
N TYR A 148 -15.45 9.09 -3.86
CA TYR A 148 -16.90 9.18 -3.67
C TYR A 148 -17.48 7.99 -2.88
N ILE A 149 -16.80 6.84 -2.89
CA ILE A 149 -17.20 5.65 -2.13
C ILE A 149 -16.51 5.64 -0.76
N ILE A 150 -15.20 5.91 -0.75
CA ILE A 150 -14.37 5.90 0.46
C ILE A 150 -13.77 7.29 0.65
N ALA A 151 -14.44 8.15 1.41
CA ALA A 151 -14.10 9.57 1.52
C ALA A 151 -12.64 9.88 1.89
N PRO A 152 -11.95 9.13 2.78
CA PRO A 152 -10.51 9.33 3.04
C PRO A 152 -9.61 9.25 1.80
N LEU A 153 -10.03 8.58 0.72
CA LEU A 153 -9.25 8.49 -0.52
C LEU A 153 -9.12 9.83 -1.26
N ALA A 154 -9.94 10.83 -0.90
CA ALA A 154 -9.81 12.18 -1.43
C ALA A 154 -8.42 12.77 -1.13
N LEU A 155 -7.81 12.41 0.00
CA LEU A 155 -6.46 12.87 0.37
C LEU A 155 -5.41 12.36 -0.62
N PHE A 156 -5.47 11.08 -1.01
CA PHE A 156 -4.58 10.50 -2.03
C PHE A 156 -4.82 11.11 -3.41
N THR A 157 -6.08 11.40 -3.75
CA THR A 157 -6.44 12.14 -4.97
C THR A 157 -5.74 13.49 -5.03
N ILE A 158 -5.82 14.26 -3.95
CA ILE A 158 -5.18 15.58 -3.83
C ILE A 158 -3.66 15.44 -4.03
N ILE A 159 -3.03 14.46 -3.38
CA ILE A 159 -1.58 14.22 -3.48
C ILE A 159 -1.18 13.91 -4.93
N VAL A 160 -1.86 12.96 -5.58
CA VAL A 160 -1.55 12.56 -6.97
C VAL A 160 -1.74 13.75 -7.91
N ALA A 161 -2.81 14.52 -7.74
CA ALA A 161 -3.09 15.66 -8.60
C ALA A 161 -2.06 16.79 -8.45
N HIS A 162 -1.55 17.05 -7.23
CA HIS A 162 -0.43 17.98 -7.02
C HIS A 162 0.85 17.51 -7.73
N ILE A 163 1.18 16.23 -7.60
CA ILE A 163 2.36 15.65 -8.25
C ILE A 163 2.19 15.67 -9.77
N GLY A 164 0.98 15.40 -10.27
CA GLY A 164 0.60 15.53 -11.68
C GLY A 164 0.78 16.95 -12.21
N LEU A 165 0.29 17.97 -11.49
CA LEU A 165 0.49 19.37 -11.87
C LEU A 165 1.96 19.78 -11.94
N ALA A 166 2.77 19.30 -10.99
CA ALA A 166 4.20 19.62 -10.94
C ALA A 166 5.00 18.90 -12.04
N SER A 167 4.52 17.75 -12.51
CA SER A 167 5.23 16.90 -13.48
C SER A 167 4.78 17.12 -14.93
N THR A 168 3.59 17.69 -15.17
CA THR A 168 2.98 17.75 -16.50
C THR A 168 3.11 19.11 -17.20
N PRO A 169 3.79 19.18 -18.36
CA PRO A 169 3.87 20.40 -19.18
C PRO A 169 2.65 20.60 -20.10
N LYS A 170 1.87 19.54 -20.39
CA LYS A 170 0.76 19.59 -21.35
C LYS A 170 -0.51 20.21 -20.75
N GLN A 171 -1.22 21.04 -21.52
CA GLN A 171 -2.39 21.79 -21.03
C GLN A 171 -3.58 20.90 -20.62
N ILE A 172 -3.91 19.86 -21.40
CA ILE A 172 -5.10 19.02 -21.14
C ILE A 172 -4.97 18.20 -19.84
N PRO A 173 -3.91 17.40 -19.61
CA PRO A 173 -3.82 16.64 -18.36
C PRO A 173 -3.60 17.56 -17.15
N LYS A 174 -3.01 18.74 -17.35
CA LYS A 174 -2.93 19.78 -16.31
C LYS A 174 -4.32 20.29 -15.89
N LEU A 175 -5.22 20.54 -16.85
CA LEU A 175 -6.61 20.91 -16.55
C LEU A 175 -7.33 19.80 -15.77
N LEU A 176 -7.15 18.53 -16.15
CA LEU A 176 -7.73 17.39 -15.42
C LEU A 176 -7.24 17.35 -13.97
N ASN A 177 -5.95 17.59 -13.72
CA ASN A 177 -5.42 17.65 -12.37
C ASN A 177 -5.99 18.84 -11.56
N TYR A 178 -6.23 19.99 -12.19
CA TYR A 178 -6.94 21.10 -11.52
C TYR A 178 -8.37 20.74 -11.14
N LEU A 179 -9.13 20.11 -12.05
CA LEU A 179 -10.48 19.65 -11.76
C LEU A 179 -10.49 18.60 -10.64
N ALA A 180 -9.53 17.67 -10.65
CA ALA A 180 -9.36 16.68 -9.60
C ALA A 180 -9.01 17.33 -8.25
N LEU A 181 -8.24 18.42 -8.24
CA LEU A 181 -7.93 19.15 -7.02
C LEU A 181 -9.12 19.89 -6.45
N VAL A 182 -9.84 20.66 -7.27
CA VAL A 182 -11.03 21.40 -6.81
C VAL A 182 -12.05 20.43 -6.23
N SER A 183 -12.29 19.32 -6.94
CA SER A 183 -13.22 18.27 -6.50
C SER A 183 -12.70 17.55 -5.25
N GLY A 184 -11.41 17.20 -5.22
CA GLY A 184 -10.78 16.52 -4.10
C GLY A 184 -10.77 17.34 -2.82
N TYR A 185 -10.45 18.63 -2.89
CA TYR A 185 -10.52 19.54 -1.74
C TYR A 185 -11.96 19.74 -1.25
N GLY A 186 -12.92 19.88 -2.17
CA GLY A 186 -14.33 20.00 -1.81
C GLY A 186 -14.82 18.75 -1.07
N LEU A 187 -14.53 17.57 -1.61
CA LEU A 187 -14.97 16.29 -1.02
C LEU A 187 -14.27 16.00 0.31
N PHE A 188 -12.96 16.23 0.38
CA PHE A 188 -12.20 16.06 1.63
C PHE A 188 -12.64 17.04 2.71
N GLY A 189 -12.86 18.32 2.36
CA GLY A 189 -13.33 19.33 3.29
C GLY A 189 -14.73 19.04 3.81
N TYR A 190 -15.64 18.59 2.95
CA TYR A 190 -16.98 18.16 3.35
C TYR A 190 -16.93 16.96 4.30
N TRP A 191 -16.14 15.95 3.99
CA TRP A 191 -15.96 14.78 4.86
C TRP A 191 -15.37 15.15 6.22
N LEU A 192 -14.37 16.05 6.24
CA LEU A 192 -13.76 16.53 7.49
C LEU A 192 -14.80 17.27 8.34
N TYR A 193 -15.60 18.15 7.72
CA TYR A 193 -16.70 18.83 8.40
C TYR A 193 -17.70 17.85 9.02
N GLN A 194 -18.16 16.86 8.26
CA GLN A 194 -19.08 15.84 8.79
C GLN A 194 -18.49 15.06 9.97
N THR A 195 -17.22 14.70 9.84
CA THR A 195 -16.51 13.94 10.88
C THR A 195 -16.35 14.78 12.15
N LEU A 196 -16.02 16.07 12.03
CA LEU A 196 -15.93 16.99 13.17
C LEU A 196 -17.27 17.19 13.86
N VAL A 197 -18.36 17.35 13.11
CA VAL A 197 -19.71 17.46 13.67
C VAL A 197 -20.09 16.18 14.43
N LEU A 198 -19.76 15.01 13.89
CA LEU A 198 -20.01 13.72 14.55
C LEU A 198 -19.23 13.56 15.87
N PHE A 199 -18.02 14.11 15.97
CA PHE A 199 -17.24 14.07 17.22
C PHE A 199 -17.71 15.07 18.28
N GLN A 200 -18.54 16.05 17.91
CA GLN A 200 -19.10 17.04 18.83
C GLN A 200 -20.46 16.66 19.40
N SER A 201 -21.13 15.66 18.80
CA SER A 201 -22.40 15.08 19.28
C SER A 201 -22.16 13.87 20.18
#